data_AF-A0A1I1EMM0-F1
#
_entry.id   AF-A0A1I1EMM0-F1
#
_cell.length_a   1.000
_cell.length_b   1.000
_cell.length_c   1.000
_cell.angle_alpha   90.00
_cell.angle_beta   90.00
_cell.angle_gamma   90.00
#
_symmetry.space_group_name_H-M   'P 1'
#
loop_
_entity.id
_entity.type
_entity.pdbx_description
1 polymer ?
#
loop_
_entity_poly.entity_id
_entity_poly.type
_entity_poly.pdbx_seq_one_letter_code
_entity_poly.pdbx_strand_id
1 'polypeptide(L)'
;MPTKKIGVVARAVGKRLGIAAKVGGVKILAQFNSAESLIRGAGELTKVKAGLQGFVKGDGSAIFKSITNGGTLSLKGYYIMPNGTIISKYFSSTSGEFTIFINQGSDVYKIRINP
;
A
#
# COMPACT_ATOMS: atom_id res chain seq x y z
N MET A 1 48.42 44.30 21.07
CA MET A 1 48.07 45.48 20.24
C MET A 1 47.17 45.02 19.08
N PRO A 2 46.28 45.88 18.53
CA PRO A 2 44.82 45.63 18.46
C PRO A 2 44.21 45.28 17.08
N THR A 3 42.98 44.74 17.11
CA THR A 3 41.77 44.88 16.22
C THR A 3 41.94 45.07 14.69
N LYS A 4 41.10 44.52 13.77
CA LYS A 4 39.64 44.69 13.62
C LYS A 4 39.13 43.93 12.37
N LYS A 5 37.83 43.57 12.36
CA LYS A 5 36.99 42.89 11.34
C LYS A 5 36.91 43.58 9.96
N ILE A 6 36.55 42.82 8.90
CA ILE A 6 35.52 43.05 7.82
C ILE A 6 35.38 41.70 7.04
N GLY A 7 34.25 40.97 7.04
CA GLY A 7 33.12 41.06 6.10
C GLY A 7 33.44 40.42 4.73
N VAL A 8 32.73 39.42 4.20
CA VAL A 8 31.59 39.58 3.24
C VAL A 8 31.23 38.19 2.60
N VAL A 9 29.93 37.97 2.27
CA VAL A 9 29.23 36.91 1.46
C VAL A 9 29.25 35.46 1.98
N ALA A 10 28.18 34.89 2.56
CA ALA A 10 26.90 34.46 2.00
C ALA A 10 26.95 33.37 0.90
N ARG A 11 26.22 32.28 1.18
CA ARG A 11 25.51 31.32 0.30
C ARG A 11 26.12 29.93 0.00
N ALA A 12 25.36 28.96 0.52
CA ALA A 12 24.82 27.79 -0.16
C ALA A 12 25.75 26.59 -0.39
N VAL A 13 25.78 25.69 0.60
CA VAL A 13 26.01 24.26 0.40
C VAL A 13 24.77 23.69 -0.29
N GLY A 14 24.73 23.78 -1.61
CA GLY A 14 23.69 23.20 -2.45
C GLY A 14 24.24 21.98 -3.18
N LYS A 15 24.24 20.82 -2.53
CA LYS A 15 24.42 19.52 -3.19
C LYS A 15 23.18 19.26 -4.07
N ARG A 16 23.20 19.78 -5.30
CA ARG A 16 22.18 19.48 -6.32
C ARG A 16 22.44 18.09 -6.90
N LEU A 17 22.03 17.05 -6.18
CA LEU A 17 21.73 15.76 -6.79
C LEU A 17 20.39 15.95 -7.53
N GLY A 18 20.48 16.39 -8.78
CA GLY A 18 19.36 16.44 -9.69
C GLY A 18 18.94 15.02 -10.06
N ILE A 19 18.00 14.46 -9.31
CA ILE A 19 17.26 13.27 -9.73
C ILE A 19 16.27 13.75 -10.79
N ALA A 20 16.62 13.52 -12.05
CA ALA A 20 15.65 13.57 -13.15
C ALA A 20 14.73 12.34 -13.04
N ALA A 21 13.72 12.42 -12.17
CA ALA A 21 12.65 11.43 -12.13
C ALA A 21 11.57 11.82 -13.14
N LYS A 22 11.60 11.08 -14.25
CA LYS A 22 10.61 10.98 -15.32
C LYS A 22 9.17 11.32 -14.91
N VAL A 23 8.63 12.30 -15.64
CA VAL A 23 7.21 12.69 -15.72
C VAL A 23 6.32 11.46 -15.94
N GLY A 24 5.23 11.32 -15.16
CA GLY A 24 4.07 10.50 -15.52
C GLY A 24 3.69 9.31 -14.62
N GLY A 25 4.24 9.16 -13.42
CA GLY A 25 3.88 8.08 -12.48
C GLY A 25 3.33 8.61 -11.17
N VAL A 26 2.08 9.08 -11.17
CA VAL A 26 1.40 9.51 -9.94
C VAL A 26 1.28 8.32 -8.99
N LYS A 27 2.20 8.19 -8.01
CA LYS A 27 1.99 7.76 -6.62
C LYS A 27 0.89 6.71 -6.33
N ILE A 28 0.65 5.70 -7.19
CA ILE A 28 -0.26 4.57 -6.91
C ILE A 28 0.35 3.61 -5.87
N LEU A 29 1.68 3.59 -5.77
CA LEU A 29 2.49 2.65 -4.99
C LEU A 29 2.23 2.63 -3.47
N ALA A 30 1.40 3.50 -2.90
CA ALA A 30 1.20 3.56 -1.45
C ALA A 30 -0.18 4.05 -1.01
N GLN A 31 -1.24 3.88 -1.80
CA GLN A 31 -2.59 4.25 -1.33
C GLN A 31 -2.99 3.44 -0.09
N PHE A 32 -2.53 2.19 -0.02
CA PHE A 32 -2.80 1.27 1.09
C PHE A 32 -1.48 0.67 1.57
N ASN A 33 -1.19 0.80 2.87
CA ASN A 33 0.03 0.26 3.51
C ASN A 33 -0.30 -0.83 4.54
N SER A 34 -1.58 -1.14 4.73
CA SER A 34 -2.06 -2.20 5.63
C SER A 34 -3.43 -2.73 5.18
N ALA A 35 -3.80 -3.91 5.68
CA ALA A 35 -5.12 -4.50 5.45
C ALA A 35 -6.26 -3.56 5.89
N GLU A 36 -6.12 -2.91 7.04
CA GLU A 36 -7.14 -2.00 7.60
C GLU A 36 -7.30 -0.75 6.75
N SER A 37 -6.20 -0.21 6.20
CA SER A 37 -6.27 0.92 5.28
C SER A 37 -7.04 0.55 4.00
N LEU A 38 -6.86 -0.67 3.49
CA LEU A 38 -7.57 -1.16 2.32
C LEU A 38 -9.06 -1.37 2.60
N ILE A 39 -9.40 -1.98 3.73
CA ILE A 39 -10.79 -2.21 4.15
C ILE A 39 -11.52 -0.87 4.29
N ARG A 40 -10.92 0.12 4.96
CA ARG A 40 -11.50 1.47 5.06
C ARG A 40 -11.61 2.16 3.71
N GLY A 41 -10.62 1.96 2.84
CA GLY A 41 -10.60 2.51 1.48
C GLY A 41 -11.67 1.92 0.56
N ALA A 42 -12.17 0.73 0.88
CA ALA A 42 -13.25 0.10 0.13
C ALA A 42 -14.62 0.74 0.38
N GLY A 43 -14.74 1.62 1.38
CA GLY A 43 -15.97 2.33 1.69
C GLY A 43 -17.05 1.40 2.23
N GLU A 44 -18.22 1.42 1.60
CA GLU A 44 -19.34 0.57 1.99
C GLU A 44 -19.06 -0.90 1.69
N LEU A 45 -19.22 -1.73 2.71
CA LEU A 45 -19.02 -3.16 2.62
C LEU A 45 -20.38 -3.89 2.59
N THR A 46 -20.56 -4.77 1.62
CA THR A 46 -21.75 -5.58 1.48
C THR A 46 -21.53 -6.96 2.10
N LYS A 47 -22.47 -7.41 2.93
CA LYS A 47 -22.42 -8.75 3.52
C LYS A 47 -22.61 -9.83 2.44
N VAL A 48 -21.72 -10.81 2.44
CA VAL A 48 -21.76 -12.00 1.58
C VAL A 48 -21.61 -13.27 2.43
N LYS A 49 -21.90 -14.45 1.85
CA LYS A 49 -21.84 -15.74 2.57
C LYS A 49 -20.52 -15.99 3.30
N ALA A 50 -19.41 -15.48 2.77
CA ALA A 50 -18.06 -15.73 3.26
C ALA A 50 -17.42 -14.52 3.97
N GLY A 51 -18.20 -13.50 4.36
CA GLY A 51 -17.69 -12.31 5.04
C GLY A 51 -18.27 -11.01 4.49
N LEU A 52 -17.50 -9.93 4.57
CA LEU A 52 -17.82 -8.62 4.01
C LEU A 52 -17.10 -8.42 2.68
N GLN A 53 -17.76 -7.82 1.69
CA GLN A 53 -17.17 -7.54 0.38
C GLN A 53 -17.16 -6.04 0.12
N GLY A 54 -16.02 -5.51 -0.34
CA GLY A 54 -15.86 -4.13 -0.76
C GLY A 54 -15.19 -4.01 -2.12
N PHE A 55 -15.12 -2.78 -2.64
CA PHE A 55 -14.54 -2.48 -3.94
C PHE A 55 -13.55 -1.34 -3.85
N VAL A 56 -12.40 -1.48 -4.50
CA VAL A 56 -11.36 -0.46 -4.55
C VAL A 56 -10.87 -0.32 -5.98
N LYS A 57 -10.56 0.89 -6.41
CA LYS A 57 -9.94 1.13 -7.73
C LYS A 57 -8.42 1.12 -7.64
N GLY A 58 -7.75 0.55 -8.64
CA GLY A 58 -6.29 0.64 -8.79
C GLY A 58 -5.63 -0.66 -9.25
N ASP A 59 -4.31 -0.75 -9.08
CA ASP A 59 -3.53 -1.94 -9.41
C ASP A 59 -3.54 -2.94 -8.24
N GLY A 60 -4.31 -4.02 -8.39
CA GLY A 60 -4.44 -5.05 -7.37
C GLY A 60 -3.12 -5.73 -7.00
N SER A 61 -2.18 -5.88 -7.94
CA SER A 61 -0.87 -6.47 -7.65
C SER A 61 0.01 -5.55 -6.83
N ALA A 62 0.02 -4.26 -7.16
CA ALA A 62 0.76 -3.25 -6.41
C ALA A 62 0.18 -3.08 -4.98
N ILE A 63 -1.15 -2.98 -4.87
CA ILE A 63 -1.85 -2.88 -3.58
C ILE A 63 -1.54 -4.12 -2.72
N PHE A 64 -1.67 -5.32 -3.28
CA PHE A 64 -1.38 -6.56 -2.56
C PHE A 64 0.05 -6.58 -2.03
N LYS A 65 1.03 -6.25 -2.87
CA LYS A 65 2.45 -6.20 -2.46
C LYS A 65 2.70 -5.18 -1.34
N SER A 66 2.00 -4.05 -1.37
CA SER A 66 2.13 -3.00 -0.36
C SER A 66 1.58 -3.46 1.00
N ILE A 67 0.37 -4.02 1.04
CA ILE A 67 -0.28 -4.42 2.30
C ILE A 67 0.29 -5.70 2.93
N THR A 68 0.97 -6.54 2.14
CA THR A 68 1.65 -7.74 2.65
C THR A 68 3.11 -7.50 3.02
N ASN A 69 3.58 -6.26 2.91
CA ASN A 69 4.94 -5.91 3.29
C ASN A 69 5.17 -6.16 4.79
N GLY A 70 6.23 -6.90 5.12
CA GLY A 70 6.51 -7.34 6.49
C GLY A 70 5.73 -8.58 6.96
N GLY A 71 4.91 -9.19 6.09
CA GLY A 71 4.27 -10.48 6.35
C GLY A 71 5.16 -11.66 5.96
N THR A 72 4.93 -12.80 6.61
CA THR A 72 5.61 -14.07 6.30
C THR A 72 4.82 -14.84 5.25
N LEU A 73 5.47 -15.20 4.14
CA LEU A 73 4.84 -16.05 3.11
C LEU A 73 4.72 -17.50 3.60
N SER A 74 3.51 -18.02 3.61
CA SER A 74 3.21 -19.43 3.89
C SER A 74 3.50 -20.31 2.67
N LEU A 75 3.78 -21.60 2.90
CA LEU A 75 3.94 -22.62 1.86
C LEU A 75 2.72 -22.75 0.92
N LYS A 76 1.55 -22.32 1.39
CA LYS A 76 0.29 -22.32 0.61
C LYS A 76 0.05 -21.04 -0.20
N GLY A 77 0.99 -20.09 -0.20
CA GLY A 77 0.93 -18.89 -1.04
C GLY A 77 0.15 -17.70 -0.48
N TYR A 78 -0.25 -17.74 0.80
CA TYR A 78 -0.80 -16.58 1.52
C TYR A 78 0.23 -15.97 2.47
N TYR A 79 0.04 -14.71 2.83
CA TYR A 79 0.88 -14.00 3.78
C TYR A 79 0.24 -14.00 5.17
N ILE A 80 1.04 -14.29 6.19
CA ILE A 80 0.66 -14.14 7.60
C ILE A 80 1.34 -12.87 8.11
N MET A 81 0.54 -11.88 8.48
CA MET A 81 1.03 -10.63 9.04
C MET A 81 1.42 -10.79 10.52
N PRO A 82 2.27 -9.91 11.09
CA PRO A 82 2.69 -10.01 12.50
C PRO A 82 1.55 -9.99 13.52
N ASN A 83 0.41 -9.37 13.17
CA ASN A 83 -0.80 -9.33 13.99
C ASN A 83 -1.69 -10.58 13.83
N GLY A 84 -1.25 -11.60 13.10
CA GLY A 84 -2.01 -12.82 12.82
C GLY A 84 -2.99 -12.72 11.63
N THR A 85 -3.09 -11.56 10.98
CA THR A 85 -3.95 -11.40 9.79
C THR A 85 -3.43 -12.25 8.63
N ILE A 86 -4.30 -13.03 8.02
CA ILE A 86 -3.99 -13.81 6.82
C ILE A 86 -4.46 -13.03 5.58
N ILE A 87 -3.55 -12.79 4.64
CA ILE A 87 -3.82 -12.07 3.41
C ILE A 87 -3.49 -12.95 2.21
N SER A 88 -4.44 -13.15 1.31
CA SER A 88 -4.24 -13.87 0.05
C SER A 88 -4.85 -13.11 -1.13
N LYS A 89 -4.49 -13.51 -2.34
CA LYS A 89 -5.05 -12.95 -3.58
C LYS A 89 -5.51 -14.07 -4.50
N TYR A 90 -6.56 -13.80 -5.26
CA TYR A 90 -7.04 -14.66 -6.33
C TYR A 90 -7.89 -13.84 -7.31
N PHE A 91 -8.13 -14.36 -8.51
CA PHE A 91 -9.14 -13.81 -9.41
C PHE A 91 -10.48 -14.49 -9.14
N SER A 92 -11.55 -13.70 -8.98
CA SER A 92 -12.89 -14.23 -8.80
C SER A 92 -13.29 -15.07 -10.01
N SER A 93 -13.66 -16.34 -9.82
CA SER A 93 -14.10 -17.22 -10.91
C SER A 93 -15.40 -16.77 -11.57
N THR A 94 -16.21 -15.96 -10.88
CA THR A 94 -17.50 -15.47 -11.37
C THR A 94 -17.36 -14.15 -12.12
N SER A 95 -16.56 -13.21 -11.60
CA SER A 95 -16.48 -11.83 -12.13
C SER A 95 -15.18 -11.53 -12.86
N GLY A 96 -14.15 -12.37 -12.72
CA GLY A 96 -12.81 -12.09 -13.25
C GLY A 96 -12.05 -11.01 -12.50
N GLU A 97 -12.62 -10.42 -11.45
CA GLU A 97 -12.01 -9.31 -10.71
C GLU A 97 -10.88 -9.80 -9.79
N PHE A 98 -9.77 -9.07 -9.76
CA PHE A 98 -8.67 -9.33 -8.83
C PHE A 98 -9.18 -9.11 -7.41
N THR A 99 -9.14 -10.14 -6.58
CA THR A 99 -9.69 -10.10 -5.23
C THR A 99 -8.57 -10.30 -4.22
N ILE A 100 -8.51 -9.39 -3.25
CA ILE A 100 -7.69 -9.53 -2.05
C ILE A 100 -8.59 -10.07 -0.93
N PHE A 101 -8.21 -11.20 -0.37
CA PHE A 101 -8.88 -11.83 0.75
C PHE A 101 -8.10 -11.57 2.02
N ILE A 102 -8.79 -11.05 3.04
CA ILE A 102 -8.22 -10.69 4.33
C ILE A 102 -9.01 -11.43 5.39
N ASN A 103 -8.32 -12.20 6.23
CA ASN A 103 -8.90 -12.89 7.37
C ASN A 103 -8.21 -12.41 8.66
N GLN A 104 -8.98 -11.75 9.52
CA GLN A 104 -8.56 -11.22 10.81
C GLN A 104 -9.07 -12.08 11.99
N GLY A 105 -9.29 -13.38 11.76
CA GLY A 105 -9.85 -14.31 12.74
C GLY A 105 -11.37 -14.41 12.60
N SER A 106 -12.12 -13.59 13.34
CA SER A 106 -13.58 -13.53 13.29
C SER A 106 -14.10 -12.86 12.01
N ASP A 107 -13.35 -11.87 11.53
CA ASP A 107 -13.78 -11.00 10.45
C ASP A 107 -13.05 -11.34 9.16
N VAL A 108 -13.84 -11.54 8.11
CA VAL A 108 -13.34 -11.90 6.78
C VAL A 108 -13.79 -10.85 5.79
N TYR A 109 -12.84 -10.34 5.02
CA TYR A 109 -13.05 -9.30 4.03
C TYR A 109 -12.60 -9.77 2.65
N LYS A 110 -13.40 -9.46 1.64
CA LYS A 110 -13.12 -9.68 0.21
C LYS A 110 -13.10 -8.32 -0.47
N ILE A 111 -11.93 -7.81 -0.79
CA ILE A 111 -11.80 -6.53 -1.47
C ILE A 111 -11.52 -6.80 -2.94
N ARG A 112 -12.47 -6.46 -3.80
CA ARG A 112 -12.31 -6.57 -5.25
C ARG A 112 -11.65 -5.30 -5.78
N ILE A 113 -10.61 -5.50 -6.58
CA ILE A 113 -9.81 -4.43 -7.16
C ILE A 113 -10.19 -4.28 -8.62
N ASN A 114 -10.72 -3.11 -8.94
CA ASN A 114 -11.14 -2.75 -10.28
C ASN A 114 -10.05 -1.86 -10.89
N PRO A 115 -9.47 -2.23 -12.04
CA PRO A 115 -8.46 -1.42 -12.70
C PRO A 115 -8.99 -0.05 -13.15
#